data_AF-A0A6L8UUI4-F1
#
_entry.id   AF-A0A6L8UUI4-F1
#
_cell.length_a   1.000
_cell.length_b   1.000
_cell.length_c   1.000
_cell.angle_alpha   90.00
_cell.angle_beta   90.00
_cell.angle_gamma   90.00
#
_symmetry.space_group_name_H-M   'P 1'
#
loop_
_entity.id
_entity.type
_entity.pdbx_description
1 polymer ?
#
loop_
_entity_poly.entity_id
_entity_poly.type
_entity_poly.pdbx_seq_one_letter_code
_entity_poly.pdbx_strand_id
1 'polypeptide(L)' 'MRSILVTVMLIIVVIVIYSNVVGGSTGTRKLVSNGGARINGTIERIDP' A
#
# COMPACT_ATOMS: atom_id res chain seq x y z
N MET A 1 17.85 -28.71 3.51
CA MET A 1 18.57 -27.46 3.12
C MET A 1 17.90 -26.71 1.96
N ARG A 2 17.60 -27.32 0.80
CA ARG A 2 16.93 -26.61 -0.31
C ARG A 2 15.57 -26.00 0.03
N SER A 3 14.75 -26.71 0.81
CA SER A 3 13.42 -26.22 1.22
C SER A 3 13.49 -24.92 2.06
N ILE A 4 14.45 -24.82 2.98
CA ILE A 4 14.62 -23.63 3.83
C ILE A 4 14.96 -22.40 2.99
N LEU A 5 15.85 -22.54 2.00
CA LEU A 5 16.21 -21.46 1.09
C LEU A 5 15.01 -20.94 0.29
N VAL A 6 14.17 -21.83 -0.22
CA VAL A 6 12.96 -21.46 -0.98
C VAL A 6 11.96 -20.73 -0.09
N THR A 7 11.75 -21.21 1.14
CA THR A 7 10.85 -20.56 2.10
C THR A 7 11.32 -19.15 2.47
N VAL A 8 12.61 -18.99 2.75
CA VAL A 8 13.19 -17.67 3.06
C VAL A 8 13.06 -16.72 1.86
N MET A 9 13.32 -17.22 0.65
CA MET A 9 13.17 -16.40 -0.56
C MET A 9 11.72 -15.95 -0.76
N LEU A 10 10.75 -16.84 -0.52
CA LEU A 10 9.33 -16.52 -0.64
C LEU A 10 8.90 -15.46 0.38
N ILE A 11 9.36 -15.55 1.63
CA ILE A 11 9.09 -14.54 2.66
C ILE A 11 9.63 -13.16 2.25
N ILE A 12 10.86 -13.11 1.73
CA ILE A 12 11.47 -11.85 1.28
C ILE A 12 10.66 -11.25 0.12
N VAL A 13 10.26 -12.05 -0.86
CA VAL A 13 9.44 -11.58 -2.00
C VAL A 13 8.12 -10.99 -1.52
N VAL A 14 7.43 -11.64 -0.58
CA VAL A 14 6.17 -11.13 -0.02
C VAL A 14 6.37 -9.79 0.68
N ILE A 15 7.43 -9.65 1.47
CA ILE A 15 7.76 -8.38 2.15
C ILE A 15 8.01 -7.26 1.14
N VAL A 16 8.74 -7.55 0.06
CA VAL A 16 9.03 -6.60 -1.01
C VAL A 16 7.74 -6.18 -1.73
N ILE A 17 6.87 -7.13 -2.07
CA ILE A 17 5.58 -6.82 -2.72
C ILE A 17 4.71 -5.96 -1.81
N TYR A 18 4.55 -6.34 -0.55
CA TYR A 18 3.75 -5.56 0.40
C TYR A 18 4.30 -4.14 0.57
N SER A 19 5.62 -4.02 0.70
CA SER A 19 6.30 -2.74 0.86
C SER A 19 6.19 -1.86 -0.38
N ASN A 20 6.10 -2.40 -1.59
CA ASN A 20 5.99 -1.58 -2.80
C ASN A 20 4.56 -1.29 -3.21
N VAL A 21 3.63 -2.21 -2.99
CA VAL A 21 2.24 -2.10 -3.48
C VAL A 21 1.31 -1.53 -2.42
N VAL A 22 1.39 -2.01 -1.17
CA VAL A 22 0.36 -1.72 -0.17
C VAL A 22 0.83 -0.67 0.83
N GLY A 23 1.95 -0.94 1.51
CA GLY A 23 2.40 -0.20 2.69
C GLY A 23 3.47 0.86 2.43
N GLY A 24 4.11 0.86 1.26
CA GLY A 24 5.20 1.78 0.93
C GLY A 24 4.80 3.24 0.90
N SER A 25 5.80 4.13 0.90
CA SER A 25 5.59 5.58 0.84
C SER A 25 4.83 6.08 -0.41
N THR A 26 4.69 5.22 -1.42
CA THR A 26 3.93 5.42 -2.68
C THR A 26 2.80 4.38 -2.84
N GLY A 27 2.58 3.52 -1.84
CA GLY A 27 1.63 2.42 -1.91
C GLY A 27 0.16 2.85 -1.97
N THR A 28 -0.69 1.91 -2.36
CA THR A 28 -2.14 2.09 -2.56
C THR A 28 -2.82 2.73 -1.35
N ARG A 29 -2.39 2.42 -0.13
CA ARG A 29 -2.98 3.00 1.09
C ARG A 29 -2.84 4.52 1.13
N LYS A 30 -1.69 5.05 0.70
CA LYS A 30 -1.45 6.50 0.65
C LYS A 30 -2.22 7.15 -0.49
N LEU A 31 -2.31 6.48 -1.65
CA LEU A 31 -3.13 6.94 -2.77
C LEU A 31 -4.61 7.04 -2.40
N VAL A 32 -5.14 6.03 -1.72
CA VAL A 32 -6.52 6.03 -1.21
C VAL A 32 -6.73 7.11 -0.15
N SER A 33 -5.79 7.26 0.80
CA SER A 33 -5.86 8.34 1.79
C SER A 33 -5.87 9.73 1.16
N ASN A 34 -4.99 9.97 0.18
CA ASN A 34 -4.89 11.25 -0.53
C ASN A 34 -6.11 11.51 -1.42
N GLY A 35 -6.63 10.46 -2.10
CA GLY A 35 -7.85 10.54 -2.89
C GLY A 35 -9.08 10.84 -2.02
N GLY A 36 -9.22 10.15 -0.89
CA GLY A 36 -10.29 10.37 0.08
C GLY A 36 -10.27 11.78 0.67
N ALA A 37 -9.10 12.31 1.03
CA ALA A 37 -8.96 13.68 1.52
C ALA A 37 -9.39 14.72 0.48
N ARG A 38 -9.05 14.53 -0.79
CA ARG A 38 -9.49 15.41 -1.89
C ARG A 38 -11.00 15.35 -2.11
N ILE A 39 -11.59 14.16 -2.08
CA ILE A 39 -13.03 13.98 -2.24
C ILE A 39 -13.78 14.65 -1.09
N ASN A 40 -13.32 14.45 0.15
CA ASN A 40 -13.95 15.06 1.33
C ASN A 40 -13.95 16.59 1.24
N GLY A 41 -12.80 17.20 0.92
CA GLY A 41 -12.73 18.66 0.74
C GLY A 41 -13.51 19.18 -0.47
N THR A 42 -13.84 18.32 -1.45
CA THR A 42 -14.74 18.70 -2.56
C THR A 42 -16.20 18.65 -2.11
N ILE A 43 -16.60 17.64 -1.33
CA ILE A 43 -17.95 17.50 -0.78
C ILE A 43 -18.28 18.65 0.19
N GLU A 44 -17.38 18.94 1.14
CA GLU A 44 -17.51 20.06 2.09
C GLU A 44 -17.69 21.42 1.38
N ARG A 45 -17.16 21.55 0.16
CA ARG A 45 -17.29 22.78 -0.63
C ARG A 45 -18.57 22.85 -1.47
N ILE A 46 -19.21 21.70 -1.75
CA ILE A 46 -20.46 21.61 -2.50
C ILE A 46 -21.67 21.78 -1.56
N ASP A 47 -21.55 21.33 -0.31
CA ASP A 47 -22.61 21.42 0.72
C ASP A 47 -21.99 21.84 2.07
N PRO A 48 -21.86 23.16 2.34
CA PRO A 48 -21.35 23.68 3.62
C PRO A 48 -22.37 23.65 4.77
#